data_AF-A0AAU9C233-F1
#
_entry.id   AF-A0AAU9C233-F1
#
_cell.length_a   1.000
_cell.length_b   1.000
_cell.length_c   1.000
_cell.angle_alpha   90.00
_cell.angle_beta   90.00
_cell.angle_gamma   90.00
#
_symmetry.space_group_name_H-M   'P 1'
#
loop_
_entity.id
_entity.type
_entity.pdbx_description
1 polymer ?
#
loop_
_entity_poly.entity_id
_entity_poly.type
_entity_poly.pdbx_seq_one_letter_code
_entity_poly.pdbx_strand_id
1 'polypeptide(L)' 'MRKCLRCGSEMKEGCAIKVEGAGYGIVLSDDATKLFSGRIGKPNVAICPKCGEVSIYLEDVDKLKEP' A
#
# COMPACT_ATOMS: atom_id res chain seq x y z
N MET A 1 -12.15 9.40 0.06
CA MET A 1 -11.77 9.05 1.45
C MET A 1 -12.13 7.60 1.73
N ARG A 2 -11.13 6.76 1.96
CA ARG A 2 -11.28 5.31 2.16
C ARG A 2 -12.02 5.02 3.47
N LYS A 3 -12.90 4.03 3.44
CA LYS A 3 -13.62 3.53 4.63
C LYS A 3 -12.93 2.27 5.15
N CYS A 4 -12.81 2.16 6.46
CA CYS A 4 -12.25 1.01 7.14
C CYS A 4 -13.15 -0.22 6.92
N LEU A 5 -12.62 -1.29 6.33
CA LEU A 5 -13.38 -2.51 6.07
C LEU A 5 -13.82 -3.24 7.35
N ARG A 6 -13.14 -3.00 8.48
CA ARG A 6 -13.46 -3.65 9.76
C ARG A 6 -14.56 -2.94 10.55
N CYS A 7 -14.61 -1.61 10.52
CA CYS A 7 -15.50 -0.83 11.41
C CYS A 7 -16.25 0.33 10.72
N GLY A 8 -16.07 0.51 9.42
CA GLY A 8 -16.80 1.48 8.60
C GLY A 8 -16.38 2.95 8.75
N SER A 9 -15.49 3.29 9.70
CA SER A 9 -15.04 4.68 9.89
C SER A 9 -14.13 5.16 8.75
N GLU A 10 -14.00 6.47 8.61
CA GLU A 10 -13.03 7.06 7.67
C GLU A 10 -11.60 6.75 8.10
N MET A 11 -10.76 6.44 7.12
CA MET A 11 -9.35 6.14 7.33
C MET A 11 -8.50 7.39 7.12
N LYS A 12 -7.41 7.52 7.87
CA LYS A 12 -6.38 8.53 7.64
C LYS A 12 -5.49 8.06 6.49
N GLU A 13 -5.57 8.74 5.36
CA GLU A 13 -4.72 8.52 4.18
C GLU A 13 -3.38 9.28 4.29
N GLY A 14 -2.45 9.04 3.37
CA GLY A 14 -1.11 9.67 3.38
C GLY A 14 -0.15 9.13 4.45
N CYS A 15 -0.48 7.98 5.05
CA CYS A 15 0.46 7.25 5.89
C CYS A 15 1.53 6.56 5.03
N ALA A 16 2.62 6.12 5.65
CA ALA A 16 3.69 5.41 4.96
C ALA A 16 4.21 4.25 5.82
N ILE A 17 4.56 3.14 5.17
CA ILE A 17 5.36 2.08 5.80
C ILE A 17 6.83 2.46 5.67
N LYS A 18 7.52 2.52 6.80
CA LYS A 18 8.94 2.79 6.89
C LYS A 18 9.63 1.60 7.55
N VAL A 19 10.77 1.20 7.03
CA VAL A 19 11.63 0.21 7.68
C VAL A 19 12.54 0.97 8.65
N GLU A 20 12.52 0.59 9.92
CA GLU A 20 13.35 1.23 10.94
C GLU A 20 14.84 1.08 10.61
N GLY A 21 15.62 2.15 10.79
CA GLY A 21 17.04 2.18 10.45
C GLY A 21 17.35 2.23 8.95
N ALA A 22 16.35 2.23 8.07
CA ALA A 22 16.53 2.36 6.63
C ALA A 22 15.93 3.66 6.09
N GLY A 23 16.62 4.29 5.12
CA GLY A 23 16.14 5.47 4.41
C GLY A 23 15.18 5.16 3.26
N TYR A 24 14.94 3.89 2.97
CA TYR A 24 14.10 3.44 1.86
C TYR A 24 12.78 2.83 2.37
N GLY A 25 11.69 3.08 1.64
CA GLY A 25 10.38 2.47 1.87
C GLY A 25 10.23 1.14 1.12
N ILE A 26 9.04 0.53 1.20
CA ILE A 26 8.68 -0.67 0.46
C ILE A 26 8.17 -0.34 -0.95
N VAL A 27 8.37 -1.25 -1.91
CA VAL A 27 7.77 -1.22 -3.25
C VAL A 27 7.03 -2.52 -3.50
N LEU A 28 5.95 -2.47 -4.28
CA LEU A 28 5.22 -3.66 -4.71
C LEU A 28 5.77 -4.16 -6.04
N SER A 29 5.73 -5.48 -6.22
CA SER A 29 6.10 -6.19 -7.46
C SER A 29 4.92 -7.04 -7.94
N ASP A 30 4.74 -7.16 -9.25
CA ASP A 30 3.79 -8.11 -9.87
C ASP A 30 4.36 -9.53 -9.98
N ASP A 31 5.68 -9.67 -9.78
CA ASP A 31 6.40 -10.93 -9.88
C ASP A 31 7.33 -11.10 -8.68
N ALA A 32 7.09 -12.13 -7.87
CA ALA A 32 7.87 -12.43 -6.67
C ALA A 32 9.28 -12.97 -6.98
N THR A 33 9.52 -13.44 -8.20
CA THR A 33 10.81 -14.02 -8.61
C THR A 33 11.80 -12.94 -9.10
N LYS A 34 11.30 -11.75 -9.43
CA LYS A 34 12.12 -10.64 -9.94
C LYS A 34 12.49 -9.69 -8.82
N LEU A 35 13.79 -9.61 -8.52
CA LEU A 35 14.31 -8.77 -7.45
C LEU A 35 14.40 -7.27 -7.82
N PHE A 36 14.57 -6.96 -9.11
CA PHE A 36 14.82 -5.59 -9.59
C PHE A 36 13.87 -5.15 -10.72
N SER A 37 13.34 -6.07 -11.52
CA SER A 37 12.29 -5.83 -12.52
C SER A 37 10.91 -6.20 -11.95
N GLY A 38 9.81 -5.79 -12.60
CA GLY A 38 8.44 -6.09 -12.11
C GLY A 38 7.89 -5.10 -11.06
N ARG A 39 8.61 -4.00 -10.78
CA ARG A 39 8.12 -2.98 -9.84
C ARG A 39 6.88 -2.28 -10.39
N ILE A 40 5.75 -2.51 -9.74
CA ILE A 40 4.48 -1.89 -10.11
C ILE A 40 4.32 -0.50 -9.51
N GLY A 41 4.81 -0.27 -8.28
CA GLY A 41 4.80 1.06 -7.67
C GLY A 41 5.07 1.06 -6.17
N LYS A 42 5.07 2.26 -5.58
CA LYS A 42 5.05 2.44 -4.12
C LYS A 42 3.61 2.31 -3.64
N PRO A 43 3.33 1.54 -2.57
CA PRO A 43 1.99 1.47 -2.02
C PRO A 43 1.60 2.77 -1.32
N ASN A 44 0.34 3.14 -1.47
CA ASN A 44 -0.35 4.07 -0.57
C ASN A 44 -0.77 3.33 0.69
N VAL A 45 -0.78 4.04 1.82
CA VAL A 45 -1.19 3.48 3.11
C VAL A 45 -2.26 4.36 3.74
N ALA A 46 -3.33 3.74 4.20
CA ALA A 46 -4.35 4.35 5.02
C ALA A 46 -4.51 3.58 6.33
N ILE A 47 -4.64 4.30 7.46
CA ILE A 47 -4.79 3.69 8.78
C ILE A 47 -6.11 4.14 9.41
N CYS A 48 -6.89 3.19 9.90
CA CYS A 48 -8.11 3.48 10.63
C CYS A 48 -7.78 4.04 12.02
N PRO A 49 -8.14 5.30 12.34
CA PRO A 49 -7.85 5.88 13.64
C PRO A 49 -8.71 5.29 14.77
N LYS A 50 -9.79 4.56 14.45
CA LYS A 50 -10.70 3.99 15.43
C LYS A 50 -10.30 2.59 15.91
N CYS A 51 -9.86 1.72 14.99
CA CYS A 51 -9.59 0.31 15.30
C CYS A 51 -8.21 -0.19 14.84
N GLY A 52 -7.37 0.68 14.28
CA GLY A 52 -5.99 0.34 13.90
C GLY A 52 -5.84 -0.47 12.61
N GLU A 53 -6.93 -0.79 11.90
CA GLU A 53 -6.85 -1.50 10.61
C GLU A 53 -5.97 -0.72 9.62
N VAL A 54 -5.01 -1.41 9.00
CA VAL A 54 -4.09 -0.84 8.02
C VAL A 54 -4.46 -1.32 6.64
N SER A 55 -4.70 -0.39 5.72
CA SER A 55 -4.92 -0.70 4.31
C SER A 55 -3.72 -0.25 3.48
N ILE A 56 -3.15 -1.20 2.74
CA ILE A 56 -2.03 -1.00 1.81
C ILE A 56 -2.60 -1.23 0.41
N TYR A 57 -2.43 -0.29 -0.51
CA TYR A 57 -3.05 -0.37 -1.84
C TYR A 57 -2.25 0.41 -2.88
N LEU A 58 -2.51 0.12 -4.16
CA LEU A 58 -2.09 0.94 -5.29
C LEU A 58 -3.28 1.74 -5.80
N GLU A 59 -3.04 3.00 -6.14
CA GLU A 59 -4.04 3.83 -6.80
C GLU A 59 -4.15 3.49 -8.29
N ASP A 60 -2.99 3.39 -8.95
CA ASP A 60 -2.88 2.90 -10.32
C ASP A 60 -2.64 1.38 -10.33
N VAL A 61 -3.58 0.67 -10.93
CA VAL A 61 -3.57 -0.80 -11.08
C VAL A 61 -3.41 -1.23 -12.54
N ASP A 62 -3.11 -0.32 -13.47
CA ASP A 62 -3.05 -0.64 -14.89
C ASP A 62 -1.99 -1.69 -15.20
N LYS A 63 -0.87 -1.66 -14.49
CA LYS A 63 0.19 -2.67 -14.60
C LYS A 63 -0.21 -4.06 -14.10
N LEU A 64 -1.32 -4.19 -13.37
CA LEU A 64 -1.84 -5.46 -12.87
C LEU A 64 -2.90 -6.08 -13.80
N LYS A 65 -3.41 -5.31 -14.76
CA LYS A 65 -4.40 -5.81 -15.71
C LYS A 65 -3.68 -6.67 -16.75
N GLU A 66 -4.14 -7.90 -16.95
CA GLU A 66 -3.71 -8.70 -18.09
C GLU A 66 -4.18 -8.03 -19.41
N PRO A 67 -3.37 -8.11 -20.48
CA PRO A 67 -3.74 -7.57 -21.80
C PRO A 67 -4.91 -8.32 -22.46
#